data_AF-A0A3M1R891-F1
#
_entry.id   AF-A0A3M1R891-F1
#
_cell.length_a   1.000
_cell.length_b   1.000
_cell.length_c   1.000
_cell.angle_alpha   90.00
_cell.angle_beta   90.00
_cell.angle_gamma   90.00
#
_symmetry.space_group_name_H-M   'P 1'
#
loop_
_entity.id
_entity.type
_entity.pdbx_description
1 polymer ?
#
loop_
_entity_poly.entity_id
_entity_poly.type
_entity_poly.pdbx_seq_one_letter_code
_entity_poly.pdbx_strand_id
1 'polypeptide(L)'
;MHYTWNGREYTYGGTVRHDPVEKDEITIAGFTGHKDYGFPNPTIVENVKRLDPDVLFFSGDQIYEGNAGFGITREPVPVATLDYLRKWYLLGWSFGELMKDRPSVILPDDHDVYQGNIWGAGGIPTDNINKGGYIMPPEWVNMVQRTQTGHLPDPVDPRPVEQGITVYFTDMTYGRIGMAILEDRKFKAGPPMVPEVWSLEEAPLLGERQLAFLERWAGDWKNQDAKVTLSQTVFAQCHTYGGKQGRTWVQDVDANGWPPPGRDRALRVIRKAHAFMYAGDNHLPTVVHHGIDTFEDAGVSFTVPSIAAGFPREWRPDLLGFAPEGPLPDDLARPTYSGDLPPYLGRFTSRWGHPLTFYAVGNPIVFTGAGGGENAGDLELLDQKRSGFGLVRFHKPTGRITVECYRILADLDDPATAQMPGWPVELSLRDNYARKPVGYLPEIACDVARPVLKVIDESTGELVYALRLQENRVRPWVFAPGTYTVMLGDPDRDVWTIRRGQTFAP
;
A
#
# COMPACT_ATOMS: atom_id res chain seq x y z
N MET A 1 12.67 -15.00 -23.43
CA MET A 1 13.06 -16.39 -23.13
C MET A 1 13.04 -17.21 -24.41
N HIS A 2 14.13 -17.91 -24.71
CA HIS A 2 14.20 -18.89 -25.78
C HIS A 2 14.32 -20.27 -25.15
N TYR A 3 13.47 -21.22 -25.52
CA TYR A 3 13.56 -22.59 -25.02
C TYR A 3 13.21 -23.61 -26.10
N THR A 4 13.73 -24.82 -25.96
CA THR A 4 13.40 -25.96 -26.82
C THR A 4 12.51 -26.92 -26.05
N TRP A 5 11.36 -27.28 -26.62
CA TRP A 5 10.47 -28.29 -26.06
C TRP A 5 10.05 -29.25 -27.16
N ASN A 6 10.24 -30.56 -26.93
CA ASN A 6 9.98 -31.63 -27.91
C ASN A 6 10.59 -31.38 -29.30
N GLY A 7 11.83 -30.86 -29.33
CA GLY A 7 12.55 -30.58 -30.58
C GLY A 7 12.06 -29.35 -31.35
N ARG A 8 11.12 -28.57 -30.80
CA ARG A 8 10.66 -27.30 -31.35
C ARG A 8 11.18 -26.13 -30.52
N GLU A 9 11.64 -25.09 -31.20
CA GLU A 9 12.04 -23.84 -30.57
C GLU A 9 10.82 -22.95 -30.30
N TYR A 10 10.80 -22.36 -29.10
CA TYR A 10 9.79 -21.43 -28.65
C TYR A 10 10.45 -20.15 -28.15
N THR A 11 9.84 -19.02 -28.46
CA THR A 11 10.28 -17.70 -28.02
C THR A 11 9.15 -17.00 -27.29
N TYR A 12 9.40 -16.60 -26.05
CA TYR A 12 8.53 -15.71 -25.29
C TYR A 12 9.22 -14.35 -25.16
N GLY A 13 8.64 -13.34 -25.81
CA GLY A 13 9.18 -11.98 -25.87
C GLY A 13 8.32 -10.98 -25.11
N GLY A 14 8.91 -9.82 -24.83
CA GLY A 14 8.29 -8.69 -24.15
C GLY A 14 9.02 -7.40 -24.51
N THR A 15 8.58 -6.29 -23.94
CA THR A 15 9.15 -4.95 -24.21
C THR A 15 9.51 -4.29 -22.88
N VAL A 16 10.75 -3.85 -22.70
CA VAL A 16 11.03 -2.95 -21.58
C VAL A 16 10.50 -1.57 -21.97
N ARG A 17 9.43 -1.11 -21.31
CA ARG A 17 8.84 0.22 -21.57
C ARG A 17 9.84 1.33 -21.25
N HIS A 18 9.77 2.39 -22.05
CA HIS A 18 10.46 3.63 -21.78
C HIS A 18 9.93 4.26 -20.49
N ASP A 19 10.83 4.82 -19.67
CA ASP A 19 10.45 5.61 -18.50
C ASP A 19 9.73 6.90 -18.94
N PRO A 20 8.41 7.04 -18.72
CA PRO A 20 7.59 8.06 -19.35
C PRO A 20 7.65 9.40 -18.60
N VAL A 21 8.84 9.94 -18.41
CA VAL A 21 9.09 11.18 -17.66
C VAL A 21 8.34 12.39 -18.23
N GLU A 22 8.05 12.34 -19.53
CA GLU A 22 7.35 13.33 -20.34
C GLU A 22 5.82 13.30 -20.22
N LYS A 23 5.22 12.19 -19.78
CA LYS A 23 3.76 12.12 -19.58
C LYS A 23 3.34 13.05 -18.46
N ASP A 24 2.19 13.73 -18.55
CA ASP A 24 1.65 14.51 -17.43
C ASP A 24 0.97 13.64 -16.37
N GLU A 25 0.49 12.47 -16.76
CA GLU A 25 -0.19 11.49 -15.91
C GLU A 25 0.59 10.19 -15.87
N ILE A 26 0.80 9.65 -14.66
CA ILE A 26 1.36 8.30 -14.45
C ILE A 26 0.35 7.45 -13.71
N THR A 27 0.18 6.22 -14.16
CA THR A 27 -0.85 5.30 -13.65
C THR A 27 -0.25 4.02 -13.07
N ILE A 28 -0.75 3.60 -11.90
CA ILE A 28 -0.32 2.39 -11.21
C ILE A 28 -1.54 1.50 -10.98
N ALA A 29 -1.59 0.33 -11.61
CA ALA A 29 -2.64 -0.66 -11.36
C ALA A 29 -2.23 -1.57 -10.21
N GLY A 30 -3.09 -1.74 -9.22
CA GLY A 30 -2.82 -2.50 -8.00
C GLY A 30 -3.64 -3.79 -7.88
N PHE A 31 -3.00 -4.83 -7.37
CA PHE A 31 -3.54 -6.18 -7.23
C PHE A 31 -3.13 -6.82 -5.90
N THR A 32 -4.01 -7.65 -5.34
CA THR A 32 -3.73 -8.46 -4.14
C THR A 32 -4.59 -9.72 -4.13
N GLY A 33 -4.27 -10.72 -3.33
CA GLY A 33 -5.17 -11.83 -3.03
C GLY A 33 -5.57 -12.66 -4.25
N HIS A 34 -4.59 -13.31 -4.88
CA HIS A 34 -4.80 -14.15 -6.07
C HIS A 34 -5.20 -15.59 -5.70
N LYS A 35 -6.41 -15.73 -5.11
CA LYS A 35 -7.08 -17.05 -5.05
C LYS A 35 -7.39 -17.55 -6.45
N ASP A 36 -7.41 -18.86 -6.61
CA ASP A 36 -7.67 -19.55 -7.86
C ASP A 36 -9.14 -19.56 -8.30
N TYR A 37 -10.07 -18.99 -7.52
CA TYR A 37 -11.50 -18.95 -7.85
C TYR A 37 -11.80 -18.20 -9.15
N GLY A 38 -11.03 -17.15 -9.46
CA GLY A 38 -11.15 -16.36 -10.68
C GLY A 38 -10.20 -16.79 -11.80
N PHE A 39 -9.33 -17.78 -11.58
CA PHE A 39 -8.29 -18.19 -12.52
C PHE A 39 -8.89 -18.60 -13.89
N PRO A 40 -8.33 -18.15 -15.04
CA PRO A 40 -7.09 -17.40 -15.21
C PRO A 40 -7.25 -15.86 -15.23
N ASN A 41 -8.33 -15.33 -14.66
CA ASN A 41 -8.62 -13.90 -14.52
C ASN A 41 -8.72 -13.10 -15.84
N PRO A 42 -9.37 -13.63 -16.91
CA PRO A 42 -9.37 -12.99 -18.22
C PRO A 42 -9.97 -11.58 -18.20
N THR A 43 -11.09 -11.37 -17.50
CA THR A 43 -11.77 -10.07 -17.45
C THR A 43 -10.90 -8.97 -16.84
N ILE A 44 -10.21 -9.27 -15.74
CA ILE A 44 -9.26 -8.32 -15.12
C ILE A 44 -8.13 -8.01 -16.11
N VAL A 45 -7.53 -9.04 -16.71
CA VAL A 45 -6.40 -8.87 -17.63
C VAL A 45 -6.79 -8.04 -18.85
N GLU A 46 -7.95 -8.29 -19.44
CA GLU A 46 -8.47 -7.54 -20.59
C GLU A 46 -8.75 -6.07 -20.24
N ASN A 47 -9.39 -5.81 -19.10
CA ASN A 47 -9.65 -4.45 -18.65
C ASN A 47 -8.37 -3.68 -18.34
N VAL A 48 -7.40 -4.31 -17.66
CA VAL A 48 -6.10 -3.68 -17.39
C VAL A 48 -5.34 -3.42 -18.69
N LYS A 49 -5.40 -4.33 -19.68
CA LYS A 49 -4.84 -4.07 -21.02
C LYS A 49 -5.46 -2.84 -21.69
N ARG A 50 -6.79 -2.67 -21.58
CA ARG A 50 -7.53 -1.52 -22.14
C ARG A 50 -7.19 -0.21 -21.42
N LEU A 51 -7.03 -0.25 -20.09
CA LEU A 51 -6.65 0.91 -19.27
C LEU A 51 -5.18 1.32 -19.46
N ASP A 52 -4.34 0.39 -19.93
CA ASP A 52 -2.91 0.58 -20.24
C ASP A 52 -2.11 1.27 -19.13
N PRO A 53 -2.07 0.72 -17.90
CA PRO A 53 -1.32 1.34 -16.82
C PRO A 53 0.18 1.38 -17.10
N ASP A 54 0.86 2.36 -16.52
CA ASP A 54 2.31 2.52 -16.67
C ASP A 54 3.09 1.55 -15.79
N VAL A 55 2.58 1.25 -14.60
CA VAL A 55 3.19 0.32 -13.61
C VAL A 55 2.13 -0.65 -13.07
N LEU A 56 2.56 -1.89 -12.82
CA LEU A 56 1.76 -2.89 -12.10
C LEU A 56 2.30 -3.05 -10.68
N PHE A 57 1.41 -3.10 -9.70
CA PHE A 57 1.74 -3.30 -8.30
C PHE A 57 0.97 -4.50 -7.75
N PHE A 58 1.68 -5.55 -7.39
CA PHE A 58 1.13 -6.74 -6.74
C PHE A 58 1.56 -6.72 -5.27
N SER A 59 0.65 -6.37 -4.37
CA SER A 59 0.99 -6.04 -2.99
C SER A 59 1.25 -7.25 -2.09
N GLY A 60 0.78 -8.43 -2.47
CA GLY A 60 0.82 -9.61 -1.61
C GLY A 60 -0.15 -10.69 -2.07
N ASP A 61 0.00 -11.89 -1.52
CA ASP A 61 -0.85 -13.06 -1.78
C ASP A 61 -0.89 -13.42 -3.27
N GLN A 62 0.29 -13.52 -3.88
CA GLN A 62 0.40 -13.94 -5.29
C GLN A 62 -0.06 -15.38 -5.47
N ILE A 63 0.07 -16.17 -4.41
CA ILE A 63 -0.48 -17.50 -4.26
C ILE A 63 -1.17 -17.62 -2.90
N TYR A 64 -2.07 -18.60 -2.81
CA TYR A 64 -2.43 -19.20 -1.53
C TYR A 64 -1.94 -20.63 -1.46
N GLU A 65 -1.70 -21.12 -0.26
CA GLU A 65 -1.10 -22.42 -0.01
C GLU A 65 -1.94 -23.57 -0.57
N GLY A 66 -3.25 -23.39 -0.67
CA GLY A 66 -4.18 -24.37 -1.22
C GLY A 66 -4.49 -24.23 -2.72
N ASN A 67 -3.94 -23.23 -3.41
CA ASN A 67 -4.29 -22.94 -4.81
C ASN A 67 -4.12 -24.17 -5.72
N ALA A 68 -5.04 -24.28 -6.69
CA ALA A 68 -5.21 -25.35 -7.67
C ALA A 68 -5.41 -26.75 -7.06
N GLY A 69 -5.88 -26.83 -5.81
CA GLY A 69 -6.12 -28.10 -5.13
C GLY A 69 -4.85 -28.89 -4.82
N PHE A 70 -3.66 -28.26 -4.91
CA PHE A 70 -2.38 -28.95 -4.69
C PHE A 70 -2.09 -29.27 -3.22
N GLY A 71 -2.88 -28.72 -2.29
CA GLY A 71 -2.61 -28.81 -0.86
C GLY A 71 -1.35 -28.04 -0.47
N ILE A 72 -0.92 -28.19 0.78
CA ILE A 72 0.24 -27.47 1.34
C ILE A 72 1.34 -28.47 1.68
N THR A 73 2.48 -28.39 0.99
CA THR A 73 3.66 -29.19 1.34
C THR A 73 4.71 -28.31 1.99
N ARG A 74 5.04 -28.56 3.27
CA ARG A 74 6.06 -27.81 4.01
C ARG A 74 7.40 -28.55 4.13
N GLU A 75 7.38 -29.87 3.95
CA GLU A 75 8.57 -30.71 4.07
C GLU A 75 8.53 -31.91 3.12
N PRO A 76 9.70 -32.43 2.68
CA PRO A 76 11.01 -31.79 2.79
C PRO A 76 11.14 -30.58 1.85
N VAL A 77 12.09 -29.68 2.10
CA VAL A 77 12.25 -28.39 1.37
C VAL A 77 12.21 -28.55 -0.15
N PRO A 78 12.93 -29.50 -0.79
CA PRO A 78 12.87 -29.66 -2.24
C PRO A 78 11.46 -29.92 -2.79
N VAL A 79 10.63 -30.67 -2.06
CA VAL A 79 9.24 -30.95 -2.46
C VAL A 79 8.36 -29.73 -2.20
N ALA A 80 8.55 -29.02 -1.08
CA ALA A 80 7.88 -27.75 -0.80
C ALA A 80 8.21 -26.68 -1.86
N THR A 81 9.44 -26.68 -2.41
CA THR A 81 9.83 -25.78 -3.51
C THR A 81 9.08 -26.10 -4.80
N LEU A 82 8.92 -27.38 -5.15
CA LEU A 82 8.10 -27.79 -6.30
C LEU A 82 6.62 -27.45 -6.09
N ASP A 83 6.14 -27.58 -4.86
CA ASP A 83 4.78 -27.21 -4.47
C ASP A 83 4.51 -25.71 -4.65
N TYR A 84 5.46 -24.88 -4.25
CA TYR A 84 5.44 -23.43 -4.49
C TYR A 84 5.49 -23.11 -5.99
N LEU A 85 6.43 -23.70 -6.72
CA LEU A 85 6.71 -23.37 -8.12
C LEU A 85 5.47 -23.54 -9.01
N ARG A 86 4.70 -24.63 -8.83
CA ARG A 86 3.47 -24.87 -9.61
C ARG A 86 2.37 -23.83 -9.33
N LYS A 87 2.30 -23.26 -8.12
CA LYS A 87 1.36 -22.19 -7.77
C LYS A 87 1.83 -20.86 -8.31
N TRP A 88 3.13 -20.58 -8.22
CA TRP A 88 3.75 -19.39 -8.80
C TRP A 88 3.52 -19.28 -10.31
N TYR A 89 3.52 -20.41 -11.03
CA TYR A 89 3.18 -20.43 -12.45
C TYR A 89 1.76 -19.94 -12.77
N LEU A 90 0.81 -20.04 -11.84
CA LEU A 90 -0.56 -19.54 -12.05
C LEU A 90 -0.57 -18.01 -12.14
N LEU A 91 0.26 -17.30 -11.35
CA LEU A 91 0.41 -15.85 -11.49
C LEU A 91 0.96 -15.49 -12.87
N GLY A 92 2.02 -16.18 -13.30
CA GLY A 92 2.62 -15.99 -14.62
C GLY A 92 1.65 -16.29 -15.77
N TRP A 93 0.78 -17.29 -15.62
CA TRP A 93 -0.25 -17.62 -16.60
C TRP A 93 -1.32 -16.52 -16.68
N SER A 94 -1.86 -16.09 -15.53
CA SER A 94 -2.87 -15.03 -15.49
C SER A 94 -2.33 -13.70 -16.03
N PHE A 95 -1.20 -13.23 -15.49
CA PHE A 95 -0.75 -11.84 -15.66
C PHE A 95 0.47 -11.67 -16.56
N GLY A 96 1.06 -12.74 -17.09
CA GLY A 96 2.27 -12.68 -17.92
C GLY A 96 2.14 -11.75 -19.13
N GLU A 97 0.95 -11.70 -19.74
CA GLU A 97 0.66 -10.79 -20.85
C GLU A 97 0.70 -9.30 -20.48
N LEU A 98 0.50 -8.96 -19.21
CA LEU A 98 0.65 -7.60 -18.68
C LEU A 98 2.09 -7.34 -18.22
N MET A 99 2.71 -8.31 -17.56
CA MET A 99 4.06 -8.17 -17.00
C MET A 99 5.16 -8.20 -18.06
N LYS A 100 4.89 -8.73 -19.27
CA LYS A 100 5.88 -8.78 -20.34
C LYS A 100 6.27 -7.41 -20.89
N ASP A 101 5.45 -6.38 -20.68
CA ASP A 101 5.71 -5.05 -21.20
C ASP A 101 5.63 -3.90 -20.19
N ARG A 102 5.11 -4.12 -18.98
CA ARG A 102 4.99 -3.09 -17.94
C ARG A 102 5.90 -3.39 -16.76
N PRO A 103 6.68 -2.39 -16.27
CA PRO A 103 7.35 -2.51 -14.99
C PRO A 103 6.37 -2.96 -13.92
N SER A 104 6.78 -3.98 -13.17
CA SER A 104 5.96 -4.60 -12.15
C SER A 104 6.71 -4.55 -10.83
N VAL A 105 6.02 -4.22 -9.76
CA VAL A 105 6.48 -4.36 -8.37
C VAL A 105 5.68 -5.49 -7.75
N ILE A 106 6.32 -6.57 -7.35
CA ILE A 106 5.66 -7.72 -6.70
C ILE A 106 6.23 -7.92 -5.31
N LEU A 107 5.36 -7.98 -4.31
CA LEU A 107 5.73 -8.21 -2.91
C LEU A 107 5.12 -9.54 -2.43
N PRO A 108 5.88 -10.34 -1.66
CA PRO A 108 5.32 -11.45 -0.92
C PRO A 108 4.55 -10.95 0.33
N ASP A 109 3.48 -11.66 0.67
CA ASP A 109 2.78 -11.57 1.94
C ASP A 109 2.75 -12.93 2.68
N ASP A 110 1.90 -13.10 3.68
CA ASP A 110 1.79 -14.28 4.52
C ASP A 110 1.56 -15.58 3.74
N HIS A 111 0.57 -15.59 2.85
CA HIS A 111 0.19 -16.80 2.12
C HIS A 111 1.27 -17.24 1.13
N ASP A 112 2.08 -16.30 0.64
CA ASP A 112 3.24 -16.58 -0.21
C ASP A 112 4.32 -17.38 0.53
N VAL A 113 4.45 -17.18 1.84
CA VAL A 113 5.40 -17.90 2.69
C VAL A 113 4.78 -19.09 3.45
N TYR A 114 3.61 -19.53 3.01
CA TYR A 114 2.84 -20.65 3.56
C TYR A 114 2.37 -20.46 5.00
N GLN A 115 1.96 -19.24 5.33
CA GLN A 115 1.35 -18.89 6.61
C GLN A 115 0.03 -18.15 6.35
N GLY A 116 -1.01 -18.43 7.15
CA GLY A 116 -2.28 -17.68 7.01
C GLY A 116 -2.27 -16.29 7.64
N ASN A 117 -1.18 -15.95 8.35
CA ASN A 117 -0.83 -14.64 8.90
C ASN A 117 0.69 -14.60 9.08
N ILE A 118 1.30 -13.42 9.00
CA ILE A 118 2.70 -13.24 9.31
C ILE A 118 2.98 -12.01 10.18
N TRP A 119 3.62 -12.27 11.31
CA TRP A 119 4.35 -11.29 12.10
C TRP A 119 5.81 -11.70 12.08
N GLY A 120 6.59 -11.16 11.15
CA GLY A 120 7.91 -11.69 10.83
C GLY A 120 8.90 -11.64 11.98
N ALA A 121 8.68 -10.77 12.98
CA ALA A 121 9.44 -10.70 14.23
C ALA A 121 10.97 -10.69 14.02
N GLY A 122 11.43 -10.02 12.96
CA GLY A 122 12.86 -9.96 12.63
C GLY A 122 13.43 -11.28 12.10
N GLY A 123 12.61 -12.18 11.57
CA GLY A 123 13.06 -13.41 10.90
C GLY A 123 13.30 -14.60 11.81
N ILE A 124 12.84 -14.60 13.06
CA ILE A 124 13.02 -15.73 13.97
C ILE A 124 12.27 -17.00 13.49
N PRO A 125 12.75 -18.21 13.84
CA PRO A 125 12.00 -19.44 13.56
C PRO A 125 10.78 -19.54 14.45
N THR A 126 9.73 -20.21 13.96
CA THR A 126 8.57 -20.56 14.79
C THR A 126 7.94 -21.88 14.39
N ASP A 127 7.31 -22.55 15.35
CA ASP A 127 6.45 -23.72 15.15
C ASP A 127 4.96 -23.33 15.07
N ASN A 128 4.64 -22.06 15.36
CA ASN A 128 3.29 -21.55 15.43
C ASN A 128 3.27 -20.07 15.04
N ILE A 129 2.57 -19.75 13.94
CA ILE A 129 2.47 -18.39 13.40
C ILE A 129 2.09 -17.35 14.46
N ASN A 130 1.27 -17.74 15.44
CA ASN A 130 0.81 -16.81 16.48
C ASN A 130 1.94 -16.32 17.39
N LYS A 131 3.06 -17.04 17.49
CA LYS A 131 4.23 -16.62 18.28
C LYS A 131 5.11 -15.60 17.55
N GLY A 132 4.81 -15.26 16.30
CA GLY A 132 5.69 -14.51 15.40
C GLY A 132 6.79 -15.38 14.80
N GLY A 133 7.39 -14.93 13.70
CA GLY A 133 8.45 -15.62 12.97
C GLY A 133 7.99 -16.35 11.69
N TYR A 134 8.86 -17.24 11.21
CA TYR A 134 8.65 -18.05 10.00
C TYR A 134 8.63 -19.55 10.34
N ILE A 135 7.59 -20.25 9.87
CA ILE A 135 7.48 -21.72 9.93
C ILE A 135 8.43 -22.39 8.94
N MET A 136 8.50 -21.85 7.71
CA MET A 136 9.34 -22.41 6.66
C MET A 136 10.82 -22.06 6.92
N PRO A 137 11.76 -22.97 6.60
CA PRO A 137 13.19 -22.72 6.81
C PRO A 137 13.71 -21.57 5.93
N PRO A 138 14.79 -20.89 6.34
CA PRO A 138 15.29 -19.67 5.70
C PRO A 138 15.66 -19.87 4.23
N GLU A 139 16.17 -21.05 3.83
CA GLU A 139 16.48 -21.35 2.44
C GLU A 139 15.25 -21.33 1.52
N TRP A 140 14.10 -21.76 2.03
CA TRP A 140 12.83 -21.75 1.30
C TRP A 140 12.22 -20.34 1.31
N VAL A 141 12.26 -19.64 2.44
CA VAL A 141 11.80 -18.23 2.52
C VAL A 141 12.59 -17.34 1.57
N ASN A 142 13.91 -17.49 1.52
CA ASN A 142 14.77 -16.76 0.59
C ASN A 142 14.52 -17.14 -0.87
N MET A 143 14.08 -18.37 -1.15
CA MET A 143 13.63 -18.78 -2.49
C MET A 143 12.37 -18.00 -2.90
N VAL A 144 11.36 -17.94 -2.03
CA VAL A 144 10.13 -17.14 -2.27
C VAL A 144 10.45 -15.68 -2.48
N GLN A 145 11.29 -15.08 -1.63
CA GLN A 145 11.67 -13.68 -1.80
C GLN A 145 12.38 -13.48 -3.14
N ARG A 146 13.35 -14.33 -3.49
CA ARG A 146 14.05 -14.21 -4.77
C ARG A 146 13.13 -14.32 -5.98
N THR A 147 12.14 -15.23 -5.96
CA THR A 147 11.20 -15.39 -7.08
C THR A 147 10.26 -14.21 -7.22
N GLN A 148 9.86 -13.59 -6.11
CA GLN A 148 8.90 -12.49 -6.11
C GLN A 148 9.55 -11.11 -6.22
N THR A 149 10.73 -10.89 -5.66
CA THR A 149 11.34 -9.55 -5.53
C THR A 149 12.68 -9.39 -6.24
N GLY A 150 13.22 -10.44 -6.85
CA GLY A 150 14.54 -10.41 -7.50
C GLY A 150 14.67 -9.49 -8.72
N HIS A 151 13.57 -8.87 -9.16
CA HIS A 151 13.53 -7.86 -10.22
C HIS A 151 13.52 -6.42 -9.68
N LEU A 152 13.33 -6.22 -8.37
CA LEU A 152 13.36 -4.92 -7.74
C LEU A 152 14.80 -4.37 -7.69
N PRO A 153 14.99 -3.06 -7.50
CA PRO A 153 16.29 -2.49 -7.16
C PRO A 153 16.89 -3.18 -5.92
N ASP A 154 18.21 -3.16 -5.80
CA ASP A 154 18.88 -3.72 -4.64
C ASP A 154 18.34 -3.11 -3.33
N PRO A 155 18.29 -3.86 -2.22
CA PRO A 155 17.77 -3.35 -0.95
C PRO A 155 18.64 -2.19 -0.45
N VAL A 156 18.00 -1.15 0.10
CA VAL A 156 18.69 0.03 0.65
C VAL A 156 19.65 -0.34 1.78
N ASP A 157 19.32 -1.39 2.51
CA ASP A 157 20.19 -2.00 3.52
C ASP A 157 20.08 -3.53 3.39
N PRO A 158 21.01 -4.20 2.70
CA PRO A 158 20.89 -5.61 2.34
C PRO A 158 21.22 -6.60 3.47
N ARG A 159 21.48 -6.12 4.69
CA ARG A 159 21.83 -7.00 5.82
C ARG A 159 20.67 -7.99 6.07
N PRO A 160 20.93 -9.31 6.14
CA PRO A 160 19.87 -10.26 6.46
C PRO A 160 19.36 -10.04 7.87
N VAL A 161 18.15 -10.53 8.13
CA VAL A 161 17.59 -10.64 9.49
C VAL A 161 17.96 -12.00 10.09
N GLU A 162 17.32 -12.39 11.20
CA GLU A 162 17.56 -13.68 11.85
C GLU A 162 17.43 -14.87 10.86
N GLN A 163 18.11 -15.97 11.19
CA GLN A 163 18.24 -17.17 10.34
C GLN A 163 18.91 -16.94 8.98
N GLY A 164 19.43 -15.74 8.68
CA GLY A 164 19.98 -15.42 7.36
C GLY A 164 18.91 -15.16 6.30
N ILE A 165 17.68 -14.81 6.72
CA ILE A 165 16.62 -14.41 5.80
C ILE A 165 16.96 -13.05 5.18
N THR A 166 16.92 -12.95 3.85
CA THR A 166 17.23 -11.71 3.12
C THR A 166 16.12 -10.67 3.30
N VAL A 167 16.42 -9.43 2.92
CA VAL A 167 15.47 -8.29 2.87
C VAL A 167 15.41 -7.75 1.44
N TYR A 168 14.35 -7.04 1.10
CA TYR A 168 14.07 -6.44 -0.21
C TYR A 168 13.53 -5.00 -0.16
N PHE A 169 13.29 -4.41 1.03
CA PHE A 169 12.82 -3.02 1.08
C PHE A 169 13.78 -2.06 0.38
N THR A 170 13.24 -1.23 -0.51
CA THR A 170 13.99 -0.36 -1.42
C THR A 170 13.11 0.77 -1.95
N ASP A 171 13.62 1.56 -2.89
CA ASP A 171 12.82 2.52 -3.64
C ASP A 171 13.05 2.43 -5.16
N MET A 172 12.06 2.90 -5.92
CA MET A 172 12.11 3.03 -7.38
C MET A 172 11.54 4.39 -7.78
N THR A 173 12.10 5.02 -8.80
CA THR A 173 11.49 6.17 -9.47
C THR A 173 11.12 5.80 -10.90
N TYR A 174 9.87 6.01 -11.30
CA TYR A 174 9.39 5.79 -12.66
C TYR A 174 8.31 6.80 -13.03
N GLY A 175 8.39 7.40 -14.21
CA GLY A 175 7.51 8.47 -14.66
C GLY A 175 7.60 9.76 -13.83
N ARG A 176 8.68 9.91 -13.04
CA ARG A 176 8.82 10.89 -11.94
C ARG A 176 7.92 10.63 -10.74
N ILE A 177 7.47 9.40 -10.51
CA ILE A 177 6.80 8.99 -9.27
C ILE A 177 7.80 8.21 -8.41
N GLY A 178 8.07 8.69 -7.20
CA GLY A 178 8.89 7.99 -6.23
C GLY A 178 8.08 6.95 -5.47
N MET A 179 8.53 5.70 -5.48
CA MET A 179 7.86 4.57 -4.86
C MET A 179 8.75 3.99 -3.77
N ALA A 180 8.36 4.12 -2.50
CA ALA A 180 9.00 3.39 -1.41
C ALA A 180 8.37 2.00 -1.28
N ILE A 181 9.18 0.96 -1.46
CA ILE A 181 8.75 -0.44 -1.42
C ILE A 181 9.05 -1.01 -0.04
N LEU A 182 8.01 -1.41 0.69
CA LEU A 182 8.10 -1.78 2.09
C LEU A 182 8.05 -3.30 2.33
N GLU A 183 8.62 -3.69 3.47
CA GLU A 183 8.53 -5.01 4.07
C GLU A 183 7.76 -4.90 5.39
N ASP A 184 6.47 -4.57 5.31
CA ASP A 184 5.67 -4.26 6.50
C ASP A 184 5.42 -5.49 7.40
N ARG A 185 5.58 -6.69 6.85
CA ARG A 185 5.51 -7.98 7.54
C ARG A 185 6.79 -8.39 8.25
N LYS A 186 7.97 -8.04 7.69
CA LYS A 186 9.27 -8.64 8.05
C LYS A 186 9.67 -8.42 9.52
N PHE A 187 9.47 -7.20 9.99
CA PHE A 187 9.91 -6.77 11.32
C PHE A 187 8.76 -6.74 12.33
N LYS A 188 7.53 -6.91 11.86
CA LYS A 188 6.31 -6.75 12.66
C LYS A 188 6.29 -7.69 13.85
N ALA A 189 6.01 -7.14 15.02
CA ALA A 189 5.92 -7.88 16.28
C ALA A 189 4.70 -8.81 16.32
N GLY A 190 4.93 -10.06 16.72
CA GLY A 190 3.85 -11.00 17.02
C GLY A 190 3.05 -10.56 18.25
N PRO A 191 1.73 -10.76 18.29
CA PRO A 191 0.90 -10.32 19.41
C PRO A 191 1.34 -10.87 20.78
N PRO A 192 1.65 -12.18 20.95
CA PRO A 192 2.13 -12.71 22.23
C PRO A 192 3.49 -12.15 22.65
N MET A 193 4.31 -11.70 21.69
CA MET A 193 5.61 -11.09 21.98
C MET A 193 5.46 -9.71 22.65
N VAL A 194 4.25 -9.19 22.78
CA VAL A 194 3.93 -7.96 23.50
C VAL A 194 2.97 -8.31 24.66
N PRO A 195 3.41 -8.27 25.94
CA PRO A 195 4.66 -7.67 26.42
C PRO A 195 5.85 -8.63 26.61
N GLU A 196 5.77 -9.90 26.16
CA GLU A 196 6.78 -10.92 26.53
C GLU A 196 8.22 -10.58 26.11
N VAL A 197 8.40 -9.95 24.94
CA VAL A 197 9.70 -9.57 24.37
C VAL A 197 9.84 -8.05 24.29
N TRP A 198 8.79 -7.36 23.84
CA TRP A 198 8.78 -5.90 23.74
C TRP A 198 7.67 -5.32 24.59
N SER A 199 7.89 -4.15 25.19
CA SER A 199 6.77 -3.33 25.61
C SER A 199 5.93 -2.91 24.38
N LEU A 200 4.66 -2.55 24.59
CA LEU A 200 3.80 -2.08 23.50
C LEU A 200 4.41 -0.87 22.76
N GLU A 201 5.08 0.01 23.51
CA GLU A 201 5.73 1.20 22.96
C GLU A 201 6.90 0.83 22.03
N GLU A 202 7.70 -0.16 22.41
CA GLU A 202 8.89 -0.58 21.67
C GLU A 202 8.60 -1.57 20.55
N ALA A 203 7.39 -2.17 20.53
CA ALA A 203 7.03 -3.21 19.58
C ALA A 203 7.20 -2.73 18.12
N PRO A 204 8.04 -3.42 17.30
CA PRO A 204 8.28 -3.00 15.93
C PRO A 204 7.09 -3.28 15.01
N LEU A 205 6.82 -2.34 14.10
CA LEU A 205 6.05 -2.57 12.88
C LEU A 205 7.02 -2.71 11.68
N LEU A 206 7.55 -1.58 11.20
CA LEU A 206 8.52 -1.55 10.10
C LEU A 206 9.96 -1.83 10.57
N GLY A 207 10.24 -1.61 11.85
CA GLY A 207 11.59 -1.67 12.43
C GLY A 207 12.47 -0.47 12.04
N GLU A 208 13.54 -0.26 12.81
CA GLU A 208 14.39 0.94 12.71
C GLU A 208 15.06 1.12 11.34
N ARG A 209 15.40 0.03 10.67
CA ARG A 209 16.08 0.06 9.36
C ARG A 209 15.20 0.65 8.27
N GLN A 210 13.92 0.27 8.24
CA GLN A 210 12.94 0.82 7.30
C GLN A 210 12.55 2.24 7.68
N LEU A 211 12.40 2.55 8.97
CA LEU A 211 12.12 3.92 9.44
C LEU A 211 13.25 4.88 9.04
N ALA A 212 14.51 4.48 9.22
CA ALA A 212 15.67 5.28 8.82
C ALA A 212 15.75 5.45 7.29
N PHE A 213 15.39 4.43 6.51
CA PHE A 213 15.25 4.53 5.06
C PHE A 213 14.16 5.56 4.69
N LEU A 214 12.95 5.41 5.25
CA LEU A 214 11.82 6.28 4.97
C LEU A 214 12.09 7.75 5.36
N GLU A 215 12.83 7.99 6.44
CA GLU A 215 13.21 9.35 6.85
C GLU A 215 14.12 10.02 5.80
N ARG A 216 15.09 9.28 5.25
CA ARG A 216 15.93 9.77 4.14
C ARG A 216 15.13 9.96 2.86
N TRP A 217 14.34 8.94 2.51
CA TRP A 217 13.51 8.96 1.31
C TRP A 217 12.50 10.11 1.35
N ALA A 218 11.91 10.45 2.50
CA ALA A 218 10.96 11.54 2.62
C ALA A 218 11.53 12.90 2.16
N GLY A 219 12.80 13.16 2.49
CA GLY A 219 13.53 14.36 2.09
C GLY A 219 14.12 14.34 0.68
N ASP A 220 14.26 13.16 0.04
CA ASP A 220 14.79 13.05 -1.30
C ASP A 220 13.70 13.15 -2.36
N TRP A 221 13.69 14.24 -3.13
CA TRP A 221 12.72 14.50 -4.19
C TRP A 221 13.38 14.59 -5.57
N LYS A 222 14.62 14.11 -5.69
CA LYS A 222 15.33 14.09 -6.96
C LYS A 222 14.59 13.21 -7.95
N ASN A 223 14.36 13.74 -9.15
CA ASN A 223 13.61 13.15 -10.25
C ASN A 223 12.15 12.82 -9.93
N GLN A 224 11.56 13.37 -8.87
CA GLN A 224 10.22 12.99 -8.40
C GLN A 224 9.27 14.18 -8.31
N ASP A 225 8.04 14.01 -8.79
CA ASP A 225 6.95 14.97 -8.74
C ASP A 225 5.84 14.56 -7.75
N ALA A 226 5.71 13.28 -7.45
CA ALA A 226 4.82 12.73 -6.43
C ALA A 226 5.44 11.48 -5.79
N LYS A 227 4.89 11.06 -4.65
CA LYS A 227 5.39 9.93 -3.86
C LYS A 227 4.29 8.97 -3.44
N VAL A 228 4.62 7.69 -3.40
CA VAL A 228 3.74 6.62 -2.93
C VAL A 228 4.53 5.58 -2.14
N THR A 229 3.96 5.05 -1.06
CA THR A 229 4.47 3.83 -0.40
C THR A 229 3.70 2.62 -0.92
N LEU A 230 4.40 1.53 -1.20
CA LEU A 230 3.86 0.25 -1.62
C LEU A 230 4.08 -0.75 -0.49
N SER A 231 3.00 -1.26 0.11
CA SER A 231 3.04 -2.18 1.26
C SER A 231 2.05 -3.33 1.10
N GLN A 232 2.23 -4.39 1.88
CA GLN A 232 1.35 -5.55 1.83
C GLN A 232 -0.04 -5.20 2.37
N THR A 233 -0.11 -4.57 3.54
CA THR A 233 -1.38 -4.27 4.21
C THR A 233 -1.49 -2.81 4.68
N VAL A 234 -2.72 -2.40 4.99
CA VAL A 234 -3.08 -1.03 5.35
C VAL A 234 -2.68 -0.69 6.79
N PHE A 235 -2.23 0.55 7.03
CA PHE A 235 -1.84 1.11 8.35
C PHE A 235 -3.03 1.37 9.29
N ALA A 236 -4.01 0.46 9.34
CA ALA A 236 -5.19 0.56 10.18
C ALA A 236 -5.95 -0.79 10.23
N GLN A 237 -6.83 -0.95 11.20
CA GLN A 237 -7.91 -1.94 11.10
C GLN A 237 -9.13 -1.25 10.44
N CYS A 238 -9.41 -1.61 9.18
CA CYS A 238 -10.45 -0.99 8.37
C CYS A 238 -11.75 -1.81 8.26
N HIS A 239 -11.93 -2.82 9.11
CA HIS A 239 -13.08 -3.71 9.08
C HIS A 239 -13.66 -3.93 10.49
N THR A 240 -14.97 -4.19 10.55
CA THR A 240 -15.67 -4.61 11.78
C THR A 240 -16.02 -6.09 11.77
N TYR A 241 -16.15 -6.71 10.59
CA TYR A 241 -16.45 -8.13 10.41
C TYR A 241 -15.42 -8.79 9.50
N GLY A 242 -15.22 -10.09 9.68
CA GLY A 242 -14.29 -10.83 8.81
C GLY A 242 -14.20 -12.32 9.13
N GLY A 243 -13.90 -13.09 8.10
CA GLY A 243 -13.77 -14.54 8.23
C GLY A 243 -15.14 -15.20 8.30
N LYS A 244 -15.57 -15.70 9.46
CA LYS A 244 -16.87 -16.40 9.58
C LYS A 244 -18.04 -15.41 9.52
N GLN A 245 -19.17 -15.83 8.93
CA GLN A 245 -20.37 -14.98 8.85
C GLN A 245 -20.81 -14.53 10.24
N GLY A 246 -21.06 -13.22 10.39
CA GLY A 246 -21.45 -12.60 11.66
C GLY A 246 -20.33 -12.46 12.70
N ARG A 247 -19.10 -12.92 12.41
CA ARG A 247 -17.96 -12.74 13.32
C ARG A 247 -17.48 -11.28 13.27
N THR A 248 -17.57 -10.60 14.41
CA THR A 248 -16.98 -9.28 14.61
C THR A 248 -15.51 -9.38 15.03
N TRP A 249 -14.74 -8.36 14.68
CA TRP A 249 -13.39 -8.17 15.16
C TRP A 249 -13.35 -7.03 16.16
N VAL A 250 -12.86 -7.33 17.36
CA VAL A 250 -12.53 -6.30 18.33
C VAL A 250 -11.20 -5.71 17.91
N GLN A 251 -10.09 -6.41 18.06
CA GLN A 251 -8.77 -5.93 17.68
C GLN A 251 -8.13 -6.88 16.69
N ASP A 252 -7.92 -6.40 15.47
CA ASP A 252 -7.17 -7.10 14.44
C ASP A 252 -5.69 -6.73 14.51
N VAL A 253 -4.86 -7.73 14.72
CA VAL A 253 -3.41 -7.61 14.84
C VAL A 253 -2.69 -7.89 13.51
N ASP A 254 -3.42 -8.36 12.51
CA ASP A 254 -2.88 -8.72 11.20
C ASP A 254 -2.60 -7.49 10.33
N ALA A 255 -3.54 -6.54 10.24
CA ALA A 255 -3.31 -5.28 9.54
C ALA A 255 -2.27 -4.39 10.27
N ASN A 256 -1.73 -3.38 9.58
CA ASN A 256 -0.74 -2.45 10.14
C ASN A 256 -1.37 -1.40 11.08
N GLY A 257 -2.54 -1.70 11.65
CA GLY A 257 -3.00 -1.07 12.89
C GLY A 257 -2.21 -1.57 14.11
N TRP A 258 -1.64 -2.77 14.04
CA TRP A 258 -0.82 -3.33 15.10
C TRP A 258 0.68 -3.30 14.75
N PRO A 259 1.57 -3.06 15.72
CA PRO A 259 1.29 -2.44 17.02
C PRO A 259 0.99 -0.92 16.88
N PRO A 260 0.04 -0.35 17.64
CA PRO A 260 -0.34 1.06 17.50
C PRO A 260 0.83 2.07 17.58
N PRO A 261 1.76 2.00 18.56
CA PRO A 261 2.90 2.92 18.58
C PRO A 261 3.83 2.76 17.36
N GLY A 262 4.00 1.51 16.88
CA GLY A 262 4.76 1.21 15.67
C GLY A 262 4.11 1.77 14.39
N ARG A 263 2.78 1.69 14.29
CA ARG A 263 1.99 2.34 13.24
C ARG A 263 2.20 3.85 13.26
N ASP A 264 2.07 4.47 14.42
CA ASP A 264 2.15 5.93 14.54
C ASP A 264 3.55 6.43 14.15
N ARG A 265 4.62 5.73 14.56
CA ARG A 265 5.98 6.01 14.09
C ARG A 265 6.09 5.95 12.57
N ALA A 266 5.55 4.91 11.95
CA ALA A 266 5.57 4.78 10.48
C ALA A 266 4.83 5.94 9.80
N LEU A 267 3.61 6.26 10.22
CA LEU A 267 2.81 7.34 9.65
C LEU A 267 3.46 8.72 9.84
N ARG A 268 4.11 8.97 11.00
CA ARG A 268 4.84 10.23 11.24
C ARG A 268 5.98 10.43 10.25
N VAL A 269 6.66 9.36 9.83
CA VAL A 269 7.74 9.45 8.82
C VAL A 269 7.16 9.55 7.41
N ILE A 270 6.20 8.70 7.06
CA ILE A 270 5.56 8.69 5.72
C ILE A 270 4.95 10.05 5.39
N ARG A 271 4.23 10.68 6.34
CA ARG A 271 3.58 11.98 6.09
C ARG A 271 4.58 13.08 5.72
N LYS A 272 5.82 13.06 6.24
CA LYS A 272 6.86 14.05 5.89
C LYS A 272 7.13 14.12 4.39
N ALA A 273 6.87 13.02 3.68
CA ALA A 273 7.04 12.90 2.23
C ALA A 273 5.80 13.30 1.43
N HIS A 274 4.67 13.66 2.07
CA HIS A 274 3.37 13.82 1.41
C HIS A 274 3.02 12.61 0.53
N ALA A 275 3.41 11.42 0.98
CA ALA A 275 3.28 10.20 0.21
C ALA A 275 1.88 9.59 0.37
N PHE A 276 1.28 9.24 -0.76
CA PHE A 276 0.10 8.39 -0.80
C PHE A 276 0.47 6.96 -0.36
N MET A 277 -0.45 6.23 0.27
CA MET A 277 -0.19 4.85 0.71
C MET A 277 -1.00 3.85 -0.12
N TYR A 278 -0.35 2.89 -0.77
CA TYR A 278 -1.02 1.90 -1.62
C TYR A 278 -0.75 0.47 -1.10
N ALA A 279 -1.81 -0.27 -0.75
CA ALA A 279 -1.73 -1.56 -0.07
C ALA A 279 -2.79 -2.59 -0.53
N GLY A 280 -2.71 -3.84 -0.05
CA GLY A 280 -3.71 -4.90 -0.26
C GLY A 280 -4.05 -5.71 1.01
N ASP A 281 -4.04 -7.05 0.92
CA ASP A 281 -4.36 -8.05 1.98
C ASP A 281 -5.81 -8.07 2.48
N ASN A 282 -6.37 -6.92 2.84
CA ASN A 282 -7.56 -6.88 3.69
C ASN A 282 -8.85 -7.47 3.03
N HIS A 283 -8.85 -7.73 1.73
CA HIS A 283 -10.03 -8.20 0.97
C HIS A 283 -11.26 -7.28 1.12
N LEU A 284 -11.01 -6.02 1.43
CA LEU A 284 -12.00 -4.97 1.57
C LEU A 284 -11.38 -3.71 1.00
N PRO A 285 -11.77 -3.29 -0.21
CA PRO A 285 -11.21 -2.08 -0.79
C PRO A 285 -11.69 -0.86 0.00
N THR A 286 -10.74 -0.02 0.41
CA THR A 286 -11.01 1.17 1.21
C THR A 286 -10.12 2.33 0.80
N VAL A 287 -10.67 3.54 0.84
CA VAL A 287 -9.89 4.79 0.84
C VAL A 287 -10.06 5.46 2.20
N VAL A 288 -8.97 5.58 2.96
CA VAL A 288 -8.99 6.04 4.35
C VAL A 288 -7.95 7.14 4.58
N HIS A 289 -8.38 8.28 5.13
CA HIS A 289 -7.47 9.26 5.71
C HIS A 289 -7.06 8.81 7.10
N HIS A 290 -5.75 8.65 7.31
CA HIS A 290 -5.22 8.29 8.61
C HIS A 290 -5.04 9.53 9.49
N GLY A 291 -5.35 9.38 10.77
CA GLY A 291 -4.83 10.23 11.80
C GLY A 291 -3.90 9.47 12.76
N ILE A 292 -3.09 10.24 13.46
CA ILE A 292 -2.19 9.84 14.54
C ILE A 292 -2.67 10.52 15.82
N ASP A 293 -2.62 11.86 15.86
CA ASP A 293 -2.97 12.64 17.04
C ASP A 293 -4.44 13.11 16.98
N THR A 294 -4.93 13.43 15.78
CA THR A 294 -6.32 13.81 15.50
C THR A 294 -6.76 13.21 14.18
N PHE A 295 -8.04 13.31 13.83
CA PHE A 295 -8.48 12.97 12.48
C PHE A 295 -7.69 13.75 11.42
N GLU A 296 -7.36 13.06 10.33
CA GLU A 296 -6.73 13.59 9.11
C GLU A 296 -5.38 14.30 9.29
N ASP A 297 -4.59 13.98 10.33
CA ASP A 297 -3.26 14.58 10.51
C ASP A 297 -2.09 13.73 9.94
N ALA A 298 -2.39 12.74 9.09
CA ALA A 298 -1.40 11.89 8.41
C ALA A 298 -1.77 11.64 6.93
N GLY A 299 -1.30 10.54 6.34
CA GLY A 299 -1.50 10.23 4.92
C GLY A 299 -2.86 9.60 4.59
N VAL A 300 -3.20 9.54 3.30
CA VAL A 300 -4.35 8.78 2.78
C VAL A 300 -3.86 7.44 2.23
N SER A 301 -4.60 6.37 2.53
CA SER A 301 -4.35 5.05 1.96
C SER A 301 -5.45 4.61 1.00
N PHE A 302 -5.06 3.80 0.02
CA PHE A 302 -5.95 2.94 -0.74
C PHE A 302 -5.55 1.48 -0.53
N THR A 303 -6.50 0.68 -0.05
CA THR A 303 -6.40 -0.78 -0.05
C THR A 303 -7.10 -1.29 -1.29
N VAL A 304 -6.40 -2.01 -2.18
CA VAL A 304 -7.03 -2.60 -3.37
C VAL A 304 -7.99 -3.72 -3.02
N PRO A 305 -9.00 -3.99 -3.86
CA PRO A 305 -9.77 -5.21 -3.73
C PRO A 305 -8.89 -6.43 -4.02
N SER A 306 -9.24 -7.56 -3.41
CA SER A 306 -8.67 -8.86 -3.79
C SER A 306 -9.05 -9.20 -5.23
N ILE A 307 -8.14 -9.77 -6.01
CA ILE A 307 -8.42 -10.32 -7.35
C ILE A 307 -9.58 -11.33 -7.24
N ALA A 308 -9.54 -12.17 -6.20
CA ALA A 308 -10.60 -13.11 -5.86
C ALA A 308 -10.66 -13.27 -4.33
N ALA A 309 -11.59 -12.57 -3.69
CA ALA A 309 -11.64 -12.49 -2.23
C ALA A 309 -11.92 -13.87 -1.58
N GLY A 310 -10.92 -14.52 -0.97
CA GLY A 310 -11.09 -15.81 -0.29
C GLY A 310 -11.53 -15.71 1.19
N PHE A 311 -11.27 -14.55 1.79
CA PHE A 311 -11.57 -14.25 3.18
C PHE A 311 -12.29 -12.91 3.24
N PRO A 312 -13.64 -12.86 3.13
CA PRO A 312 -14.35 -11.60 3.08
C PRO A 312 -14.21 -10.85 4.40
N ARG A 313 -13.98 -9.53 4.31
CA ARG A 313 -14.05 -8.57 5.41
C ARG A 313 -15.10 -7.51 5.07
N GLU A 314 -15.71 -6.89 6.08
CA GLU A 314 -16.75 -5.87 5.91
C GLU A 314 -16.58 -4.77 6.97
N TRP A 315 -16.85 -3.52 6.57
CA TRP A 315 -16.90 -2.36 7.45
C TRP A 315 -18.35 -1.91 7.63
N ARG A 316 -18.94 -2.33 8.75
CA ARG A 316 -20.31 -2.01 9.17
C ARG A 316 -20.34 -1.51 10.61
N PRO A 317 -19.82 -0.29 10.86
CA PRO A 317 -19.89 0.35 12.16
C PRO A 317 -21.36 0.61 12.56
N ASP A 318 -22.21 0.88 11.58
CA ASP A 318 -23.65 1.10 11.73
C ASP A 318 -24.36 -0.09 12.40
N LEU A 319 -24.01 -1.31 12.02
CA LEU A 319 -24.57 -2.53 12.61
C LEU A 319 -24.09 -2.78 14.04
N LEU A 320 -23.03 -2.10 14.46
CA LEU A 320 -22.52 -2.14 15.83
C LEU A 320 -22.99 -0.93 16.66
N GLY A 321 -23.84 -0.07 16.11
CA GLY A 321 -24.33 1.13 16.77
C GLY A 321 -23.31 2.27 16.83
N PHE A 322 -22.24 2.21 16.04
CA PHE A 322 -21.28 3.30 15.91
C PHE A 322 -21.75 4.27 14.82
N ALA A 323 -21.65 5.56 15.12
CA ALA A 323 -21.95 6.65 14.20
C ALA A 323 -20.69 7.46 13.89
N PRO A 324 -20.63 8.15 12.74
CA PRO A 324 -19.51 9.02 12.42
C PRO A 324 -19.31 10.14 13.45
N GLU A 325 -18.04 10.45 13.74
CA GLU A 325 -17.62 11.45 14.73
C GLU A 325 -17.49 12.84 14.10
N GLY A 326 -18.55 13.64 14.24
CA GLY A 326 -18.58 15.00 13.72
C GLY A 326 -18.73 15.07 12.18
N PRO A 327 -18.74 16.28 11.60
CA PRO A 327 -18.87 16.44 10.16
C PRO A 327 -17.59 16.02 9.44
N LEU A 328 -17.72 15.55 8.20
CA LEU A 328 -16.60 15.56 7.25
C LEU A 328 -16.15 17.00 7.02
N PRO A 329 -14.84 17.29 7.00
CA PRO A 329 -14.33 18.60 6.60
C PRO A 329 -14.85 19.04 5.23
N ASP A 330 -15.24 20.32 5.14
CA ASP A 330 -15.81 20.91 3.92
C ASP A 330 -14.80 20.97 2.76
N ASP A 331 -13.51 20.97 3.08
CA ASP A 331 -12.36 21.07 2.17
C ASP A 331 -11.81 19.71 1.73
N LEU A 332 -12.29 18.61 2.30
CA LEU A 332 -11.92 17.28 1.83
C LEU A 332 -12.70 16.93 0.58
N ALA A 333 -11.98 16.37 -0.40
CA ALA A 333 -12.61 15.85 -1.59
C ALA A 333 -13.70 14.85 -1.20
N ARG A 334 -14.93 15.14 -1.64
CA ARG A 334 -16.05 14.27 -1.34
C ARG A 334 -15.98 13.06 -2.26
N PRO A 335 -16.14 11.84 -1.72
CA PRO A 335 -16.29 10.66 -2.55
C PRO A 335 -17.46 10.86 -3.52
N THR A 336 -17.36 10.31 -4.74
CA THR A 336 -18.41 10.41 -5.76
C THR A 336 -19.58 9.48 -5.42
N TYR A 337 -20.37 9.87 -4.41
CA TYR A 337 -21.68 9.26 -4.15
C TYR A 337 -22.78 10.15 -4.71
N SER A 338 -23.72 9.53 -5.42
CA SER A 338 -24.98 10.17 -5.78
C SER A 338 -25.94 10.09 -4.59
N GLY A 339 -26.19 11.21 -3.91
CA GLY A 339 -27.15 11.30 -2.80
C GLY A 339 -26.49 11.41 -1.42
N ASP A 340 -27.21 10.97 -0.39
CA ASP A 340 -26.72 11.02 0.99
C ASP A 340 -25.54 10.07 1.18
N LEU A 341 -24.55 10.50 1.96
CA LEU A 341 -23.39 9.66 2.29
C LEU A 341 -23.85 8.43 3.09
N PRO A 342 -23.39 7.22 2.72
CA PRO A 342 -23.63 6.04 3.52
C PRO A 342 -23.22 6.22 4.99
N PRO A 343 -23.96 5.66 5.96
CA PRO A 343 -23.74 5.89 7.40
C PRO A 343 -22.43 5.28 7.91
N TYR A 344 -21.79 4.41 7.12
CA TYR A 344 -20.48 3.83 7.42
C TYR A 344 -19.30 4.68 6.91
N LEU A 345 -19.54 5.83 6.28
CA LEU A 345 -18.48 6.76 5.87
C LEU A 345 -18.35 7.93 6.85
N GLY A 346 -17.21 8.60 6.81
CA GLY A 346 -16.89 9.67 7.75
C GLY A 346 -15.83 9.27 8.77
N ARG A 347 -15.75 10.05 9.83
CA ARG A 347 -14.76 9.90 10.91
C ARG A 347 -15.17 8.80 11.88
N PHE A 348 -14.27 7.88 12.17
CA PHE A 348 -14.46 6.84 13.17
C PHE A 348 -13.16 6.57 13.91
N THR A 349 -13.26 6.39 15.21
CA THR A 349 -12.19 5.81 16.01
C THR A 349 -12.20 4.29 15.81
N SER A 350 -11.10 3.76 15.25
CA SER A 350 -10.92 2.31 15.11
C SER A 350 -10.87 1.63 16.47
N ARG A 351 -10.95 0.31 16.50
CA ARG A 351 -10.88 -0.47 17.73
C ARG A 351 -9.50 -0.49 18.41
N TRP A 352 -8.48 0.01 17.71
CA TRP A 352 -7.16 0.30 18.28
C TRP A 352 -7.02 1.73 18.80
N GLY A 353 -8.08 2.55 18.71
CA GLY A 353 -8.05 3.96 19.09
C GLY A 353 -7.55 4.91 18.00
N HIS A 354 -7.19 4.40 16.81
CA HIS A 354 -6.75 5.28 15.73
C HIS A 354 -7.91 6.10 15.16
N PRO A 355 -7.75 7.42 14.97
CA PRO A 355 -8.69 8.23 14.22
C PRO A 355 -8.57 7.94 12.72
N LEU A 356 -9.66 7.50 12.10
CA LEU A 356 -9.73 7.16 10.68
C LEU A 356 -10.90 7.88 10.01
N THR A 357 -10.70 8.38 8.79
CA THR A 357 -11.78 8.98 8.00
C THR A 357 -11.97 8.17 6.73
N PHE A 358 -13.12 7.50 6.63
CA PHE A 358 -13.46 6.64 5.50
C PHE A 358 -14.10 7.47 4.38
N TYR A 359 -13.43 7.53 3.23
CA TYR A 359 -13.96 8.16 2.01
C TYR A 359 -14.74 7.18 1.16
N ALA A 360 -14.23 5.96 1.00
CA ALA A 360 -14.87 4.94 0.19
C ALA A 360 -14.61 3.56 0.77
N VAL A 361 -15.62 2.70 0.70
CA VAL A 361 -15.58 1.31 1.21
C VAL A 361 -16.39 0.43 0.26
N GLY A 362 -15.74 -0.57 -0.33
CA GLY A 362 -16.43 -1.57 -1.15
C GLY A 362 -16.90 -2.72 -0.28
N ASN A 363 -17.94 -2.51 0.52
CA ASN A 363 -18.54 -3.58 1.32
C ASN A 363 -19.15 -4.67 0.40
N PRO A 364 -18.95 -5.97 0.71
CA PRO A 364 -19.60 -7.08 0.01
C PRO A 364 -21.13 -6.96 0.01
N ILE A 365 -21.74 -7.29 -1.12
CA ILE A 365 -23.19 -7.53 -1.23
C ILE A 365 -23.53 -8.86 -0.58
N VAL A 366 -22.68 -9.88 -0.78
CA VAL A 366 -22.83 -11.21 -0.20
C VAL A 366 -21.60 -11.55 0.65
N PHE A 367 -21.86 -11.94 1.90
CA PHE A 367 -20.83 -12.40 2.83
C PHE A 367 -20.88 -13.93 2.96
N THR A 368 -19.92 -14.65 2.39
CA THR A 368 -19.96 -16.12 2.30
C THR A 368 -19.18 -16.85 3.40
N GLY A 369 -18.49 -16.14 4.29
CA GLY A 369 -17.59 -16.76 5.25
C GLY A 369 -16.20 -17.10 4.65
N ALA A 370 -15.22 -17.39 5.51
CA ALA A 370 -13.87 -17.82 5.09
C ALA A 370 -13.96 -19.14 4.32
N GLY A 371 -13.36 -19.20 3.13
CA GLY A 371 -13.48 -20.34 2.22
C GLY A 371 -14.83 -20.43 1.50
N GLY A 372 -15.79 -19.54 1.77
CA GLY A 372 -17.06 -19.53 1.06
C GLY A 372 -16.90 -18.99 -0.36
N GLY A 373 -17.35 -19.76 -1.36
CA GLY A 373 -17.16 -19.47 -2.78
C GLY A 373 -16.15 -20.39 -3.49
N GLU A 374 -16.00 -21.64 -3.03
CA GLU A 374 -15.09 -22.66 -3.59
C GLU A 374 -15.42 -23.08 -5.04
N ASN A 375 -16.53 -22.62 -5.59
CA ASN A 375 -16.89 -22.90 -6.97
C ASN A 375 -15.98 -22.05 -7.89
N ALA A 376 -14.88 -22.63 -8.33
CA ALA A 376 -14.02 -22.02 -9.34
C ALA A 376 -14.85 -21.58 -10.56
N GLY A 377 -14.67 -20.32 -10.99
CA GLY A 377 -15.37 -19.72 -12.11
C GLY A 377 -16.67 -18.98 -11.78
N ASP A 378 -17.10 -18.90 -10.51
CA ASP A 378 -18.28 -18.10 -10.12
C ASP A 378 -17.96 -16.60 -10.02
N LEU A 379 -17.80 -15.95 -11.18
CA LEU A 379 -17.44 -14.54 -11.27
C LEU A 379 -18.50 -13.59 -10.70
N GLU A 380 -19.78 -13.97 -10.76
CA GLU A 380 -20.89 -13.20 -10.18
C GLU A 380 -20.77 -13.17 -8.66
N LEU A 381 -20.48 -14.31 -8.03
CA LEU A 381 -20.23 -14.35 -6.59
C LEU A 381 -18.98 -13.56 -6.21
N LEU A 382 -17.90 -13.66 -6.99
CA LEU A 382 -16.68 -12.87 -6.74
C LEU A 382 -16.94 -11.36 -6.85
N ASP A 383 -17.77 -10.93 -7.81
CA ASP A 383 -18.19 -9.54 -7.95
C ASP A 383 -19.04 -9.07 -6.77
N GLN A 384 -20.00 -9.89 -6.32
CA GLN A 384 -20.80 -9.62 -5.13
C GLN A 384 -19.96 -9.57 -3.85
N LYS A 385 -18.83 -10.28 -3.82
CA LYS A 385 -17.81 -10.21 -2.75
C LYS A 385 -16.83 -9.03 -2.92
N ARG A 386 -17.02 -8.18 -3.93
CA ARG A 386 -16.19 -7.01 -4.25
C ARG A 386 -14.75 -7.37 -4.61
N SER A 387 -14.59 -8.45 -5.37
CA SER A 387 -13.32 -8.76 -6.02
C SER A 387 -13.08 -7.84 -7.23
N GLY A 388 -11.81 -7.63 -7.61
CA GLY A 388 -11.46 -6.75 -8.73
C GLY A 388 -10.01 -6.29 -8.70
N PHE A 389 -9.77 -5.03 -9.09
CA PHE A 389 -8.44 -4.41 -9.06
C PHE A 389 -8.53 -2.90 -8.83
N GLY A 390 -7.42 -2.27 -8.42
CA GLY A 390 -7.33 -0.81 -8.26
C GLY A 390 -6.52 -0.15 -9.38
N LEU A 391 -6.74 1.15 -9.59
CA LEU A 391 -5.90 1.99 -10.44
C LEU A 391 -5.72 3.36 -9.78
N VAL A 392 -4.49 3.84 -9.67
CA VAL A 392 -4.18 5.17 -9.13
C VAL A 392 -3.50 6.01 -10.20
N ARG A 393 -4.01 7.23 -10.42
CA ARG A 393 -3.46 8.20 -11.37
C ARG A 393 -2.81 9.35 -10.63
N PHE A 394 -1.56 9.66 -10.96
CA PHE A 394 -0.83 10.82 -10.46
C PHE A 394 -0.76 11.89 -11.56
N HIS A 395 -1.44 13.01 -11.35
CA HIS A 395 -1.49 14.15 -12.28
C HIS A 395 -0.39 15.14 -11.93
N LYS A 396 0.80 15.00 -12.53
CA LYS A 396 2.01 15.75 -12.14
C LYS A 396 1.86 17.28 -12.20
N PRO A 397 1.19 17.88 -13.22
CA PRO A 397 1.04 19.34 -13.28
C PRO A 397 0.13 19.94 -12.21
N THR A 398 -0.80 19.16 -11.67
CA THR A 398 -1.79 19.65 -10.70
C THR A 398 -1.53 19.14 -9.29
N GLY A 399 -0.75 18.07 -9.13
CA GLY A 399 -0.56 17.39 -7.85
C GLY A 399 -1.83 16.68 -7.37
N ARG A 400 -2.77 16.40 -8.29
CA ARG A 400 -3.98 15.62 -8.01
C ARG A 400 -3.65 14.13 -8.09
N ILE A 401 -4.32 13.35 -7.26
CA ILE A 401 -4.32 11.89 -7.28
C ILE A 401 -5.76 11.43 -7.52
N THR A 402 -5.98 10.59 -8.52
CA THR A 402 -7.28 9.93 -8.74
C THR A 402 -7.15 8.47 -8.37
N VAL A 403 -8.00 8.02 -7.45
CA VAL A 403 -8.07 6.63 -6.99
C VAL A 403 -9.30 5.99 -7.62
N GLU A 404 -9.11 4.88 -8.32
CA GLU A 404 -10.15 4.12 -9.01
C GLU A 404 -10.16 2.68 -8.50
N CYS A 405 -11.36 2.10 -8.40
CA CYS A 405 -11.54 0.74 -7.90
C CYS A 405 -12.53 -0.01 -8.79
N TYR A 406 -12.02 -0.90 -9.63
CA TYR A 406 -12.80 -1.64 -10.62
C TYR A 406 -13.27 -2.97 -10.08
N ARG A 407 -14.45 -3.36 -10.52
CA ARG A 407 -15.07 -4.66 -10.27
C ARG A 407 -14.41 -5.77 -11.10
N ILE A 408 -14.48 -7.01 -10.64
CA ILE A 408 -14.01 -8.18 -11.41
C ILE A 408 -14.80 -8.34 -12.73
N LEU A 409 -16.09 -7.96 -12.73
CA LEU A 409 -16.96 -7.93 -13.91
C LEU A 409 -17.09 -6.52 -14.53
N ALA A 410 -16.12 -5.63 -14.30
CA ALA A 410 -16.18 -4.26 -14.82
C ALA A 410 -16.37 -4.24 -16.35
N ASP A 411 -17.33 -3.44 -16.81
CA ASP A 411 -17.48 -3.07 -18.21
C ASP A 411 -16.96 -1.64 -18.41
N LEU A 412 -15.80 -1.48 -19.03
CA LEU A 412 -15.19 -0.16 -19.25
C LEU A 412 -15.97 0.71 -20.25
N ASP A 413 -16.89 0.13 -21.02
CA ASP A 413 -17.76 0.88 -21.93
C ASP A 413 -19.00 1.45 -21.21
N ASP A 414 -19.25 1.01 -19.97
CA ASP A 414 -20.24 1.58 -19.06
C ASP A 414 -19.59 2.08 -17.76
N PRO A 415 -19.11 3.35 -17.73
CA PRO A 415 -18.47 3.93 -16.56
C PRO A 415 -19.35 3.92 -15.29
N ALA A 416 -20.68 3.84 -15.41
CA ALA A 416 -21.58 3.84 -14.27
C ALA A 416 -21.53 2.51 -13.49
N THR A 417 -21.09 1.43 -14.12
CA THR A 417 -21.07 0.08 -13.52
C THR A 417 -19.67 -0.52 -13.40
N ALA A 418 -18.67 0.06 -14.09
CA ALA A 418 -17.28 -0.39 -14.09
C ALA A 418 -16.63 -0.37 -12.70
N GLN A 419 -16.82 0.74 -11.97
CA GLN A 419 -16.20 0.97 -10.66
C GLN A 419 -17.15 0.61 -9.51
N MET A 420 -16.57 0.38 -8.33
CA MET A 420 -17.34 0.21 -7.11
C MET A 420 -17.97 1.54 -6.67
N PRO A 421 -19.16 1.51 -6.02
CA PRO A 421 -19.79 2.72 -5.52
C PRO A 421 -18.88 3.51 -4.57
N GLY A 422 -18.74 4.82 -4.81
CA GLY A 422 -17.86 5.71 -4.05
C GLY A 422 -16.54 6.06 -4.73
N TRP A 423 -16.21 5.39 -5.84
CA TRP A 423 -15.08 5.71 -6.70
C TRP A 423 -15.54 6.37 -8.01
N PRO A 424 -14.69 7.20 -8.65
CA PRO A 424 -13.33 7.55 -8.24
C PRO A 424 -13.26 8.48 -7.03
N VAL A 425 -12.19 8.39 -6.25
CA VAL A 425 -11.86 9.34 -5.17
C VAL A 425 -10.73 10.24 -5.64
N GLU A 426 -10.94 11.55 -5.55
CA GLU A 426 -9.95 12.57 -5.92
C GLU A 426 -9.24 13.07 -4.68
N LEU A 427 -7.93 13.29 -4.73
CA LEU A 427 -7.12 13.79 -3.62
C LEU A 427 -6.07 14.76 -4.13
N SER A 428 -5.49 15.57 -3.25
CA SER A 428 -4.30 16.35 -3.52
C SER A 428 -3.08 15.72 -2.83
N LEU A 429 -1.87 15.97 -3.35
CA LEU A 429 -0.64 15.59 -2.65
C LEU A 429 -0.57 16.18 -1.23
N ARG A 430 -1.13 17.37 -1.01
CA ARG A 430 -1.15 18.04 0.30
C ARG A 430 -2.00 17.32 1.34
N ASP A 431 -3.00 16.56 0.89
CA ASP A 431 -3.88 15.78 1.77
C ASP A 431 -3.08 14.69 2.50
N ASN A 432 -1.92 14.28 1.98
CA ASN A 432 -1.07 13.26 2.59
C ASN A 432 -0.16 13.77 3.74
N TYR A 433 -0.43 14.97 4.26
CA TYR A 433 0.17 15.49 5.50
C TYR A 433 -0.92 16.00 6.44
N ALA A 434 -1.78 16.89 5.91
CA ALA A 434 -3.04 17.45 6.44
C ALA A 434 -3.15 17.88 7.92
N ARG A 435 -2.08 17.75 8.72
CA ARG A 435 -1.98 18.33 10.06
C ARG A 435 -2.26 19.83 9.99
N LYS A 436 -3.09 20.32 10.90
CA LYS A 436 -3.43 21.74 10.96
C LYS A 436 -2.22 22.57 11.39
N PRO A 437 -1.82 23.58 10.61
CA PRO A 437 -0.68 24.42 10.98
C PRO A 437 -1.03 25.36 12.13
N VAL A 438 -0.05 25.66 12.98
CA VAL A 438 -0.17 26.66 14.06
C VAL A 438 0.26 28.06 13.60
N GLY A 439 0.88 28.15 12.43
CA GLY A 439 1.26 29.40 11.79
C GLY A 439 2.11 29.20 10.55
N TYR A 440 2.54 30.32 9.97
CA TYR A 440 3.24 30.35 8.68
C TYR A 440 4.53 31.16 8.76
N LEU A 441 5.58 30.63 8.15
CA LEU A 441 6.87 31.30 8.00
C LEU A 441 6.78 32.44 6.96
N PRO A 442 7.78 33.34 6.93
CA PRO A 442 7.90 34.34 5.87
C PRO A 442 7.86 33.70 4.48
N GLU A 443 7.28 34.43 3.53
CA GLU A 443 7.20 33.97 2.15
C GLU A 443 8.60 33.78 1.53
N ILE A 444 8.74 32.71 0.75
CA ILE A 444 9.94 32.40 -0.03
C ILE A 444 9.53 32.15 -1.48
N ALA A 445 10.38 32.57 -2.42
CA ALA A 445 10.20 32.36 -3.85
C ALA A 445 11.54 31.98 -4.52
N CYS A 446 11.45 31.34 -5.68
CA CYS A 446 12.59 31.00 -6.53
C CYS A 446 12.21 31.00 -8.02
N ASP A 447 13.20 30.86 -8.91
CA ASP A 447 13.00 30.89 -10.37
C ASP A 447 12.66 29.52 -10.98
N VAL A 448 12.44 28.50 -10.14
CA VAL A 448 12.07 27.15 -10.57
C VAL A 448 10.55 27.04 -10.63
N ALA A 449 9.98 26.62 -11.75
CA ALA A 449 8.53 26.60 -11.96
C ALA A 449 7.77 25.68 -10.98
N ARG A 450 8.29 24.46 -10.75
CA ARG A 450 7.73 23.47 -9.81
C ARG A 450 8.79 23.04 -8.79
N PRO A 451 9.15 23.93 -7.85
CA PRO A 451 10.23 23.68 -6.91
C PRO A 451 9.82 22.66 -5.85
N VAL A 452 10.81 22.09 -5.18
CA VAL A 452 10.62 21.36 -3.92
C VAL A 452 10.83 22.32 -2.77
N LEU A 453 9.87 22.31 -1.84
CA LEU A 453 9.99 22.92 -0.54
C LEU A 453 10.51 21.88 0.45
N LYS A 454 11.50 22.24 1.27
CA LYS A 454 11.91 21.50 2.48
C LYS A 454 11.86 22.43 3.67
N VAL A 455 11.28 21.95 4.77
CA VAL A 455 11.24 22.66 6.06
C VAL A 455 11.94 21.79 7.10
N ILE A 456 12.94 22.36 7.76
CA ILE A 456 13.78 21.69 8.76
C ILE A 456 13.66 22.45 10.08
N ASP A 457 13.41 21.73 11.17
CA ASP A 457 13.44 22.31 12.52
C ASP A 457 14.90 22.48 12.95
N GLU A 458 15.34 23.71 13.24
CA GLU A 458 16.74 23.97 13.59
C GLU A 458 17.13 23.45 14.98
N SER A 459 16.14 23.20 15.86
CA SER A 459 16.41 22.71 17.21
C SER A 459 16.75 21.23 17.24
N THR A 460 16.15 20.44 16.35
CA THR A 460 16.36 18.99 16.25
C THR A 460 17.20 18.59 15.04
N GLY A 461 17.27 19.45 14.02
CA GLY A 461 17.85 19.13 12.71
C GLY A 461 16.95 18.22 11.86
N GLU A 462 15.73 17.93 12.30
CA GLU A 462 14.83 16.99 11.64
C GLU A 462 14.05 17.65 10.49
N LEU A 463 13.77 16.86 9.46
CA LEU A 463 12.85 17.23 8.41
C LEU A 463 11.42 17.30 8.97
N VAL A 464 10.79 18.47 8.86
CA VAL A 464 9.37 18.64 9.18
C VAL A 464 8.51 18.09 8.04
N TYR A 465 8.84 18.46 6.79
CA TYR A 465 8.34 17.86 5.56
C TYR A 465 9.12 18.31 4.33
N ALA A 466 8.93 17.59 3.24
CA ALA A 466 9.26 18.03 1.90
C ALA A 466 8.08 17.80 0.94
N LEU A 467 7.92 18.67 -0.06
CA LEU A 467 6.83 18.63 -1.04
C LEU A 467 7.23 19.33 -2.35
N ARG A 468 6.90 18.73 -3.50
CA ARG A 468 6.92 19.46 -4.77
C ARG A 468 5.69 20.36 -4.91
N LEU A 469 5.94 21.63 -5.21
CA LEU A 469 4.91 22.65 -5.36
C LEU A 469 4.54 22.86 -6.83
N GLN A 470 3.30 23.30 -7.04
CA GLN A 470 2.82 23.74 -8.37
C GLN A 470 3.07 25.22 -8.65
N GLU A 471 3.51 25.96 -7.63
CA GLU A 471 3.86 27.37 -7.70
C GLU A 471 5.28 27.58 -7.19
N ASN A 472 5.95 28.62 -7.69
CA ASN A 472 7.33 28.95 -7.35
C ASN A 472 7.48 29.88 -6.14
N ARG A 473 6.38 30.15 -5.43
CA ARG A 473 6.27 31.01 -4.25
C ARG A 473 5.39 30.31 -3.23
N VAL A 474 5.75 30.42 -1.96
CA VAL A 474 5.00 29.76 -0.87
C VAL A 474 5.24 30.47 0.46
N ARG A 475 4.24 30.43 1.34
CA ARG A 475 4.42 30.62 2.77
C ARG A 475 4.47 29.23 3.44
N PRO A 476 5.65 28.74 3.83
CA PRO A 476 5.75 27.44 4.47
C PRO A 476 4.96 27.44 5.77
N TRP A 477 4.29 26.34 6.07
CA TRP A 477 3.51 26.17 7.28
C TRP A 477 4.27 25.33 8.30
N VAL A 478 4.02 25.56 9.59
CA VAL A 478 4.68 24.87 10.70
C VAL A 478 3.68 24.48 11.79
N PHE A 479 4.11 23.60 12.70
CA PHE A 479 3.23 22.92 13.66
C PHE A 479 3.65 23.12 15.13
N ALA A 480 4.68 23.91 15.36
CA ALA A 480 5.15 24.29 16.68
C ALA A 480 5.87 25.66 16.59
N PRO A 481 6.00 26.38 17.72
CA PRO A 481 6.95 27.45 17.82
C PRO A 481 8.38 26.95 17.74
N GLY A 482 9.20 27.69 17.00
CA GLY A 482 10.58 27.30 16.77
C GLY A 482 11.25 28.19 15.73
N THR A 483 12.48 27.80 15.42
CA THR A 483 13.28 28.40 14.36
C THR A 483 13.50 27.35 13.29
N TYR A 484 13.32 27.74 12.02
CA TYR A 484 13.28 26.82 10.90
C TYR A 484 14.24 27.25 9.79
N THR A 485 14.85 26.23 9.16
CA THR A 485 15.50 26.38 7.87
C THR A 485 14.52 25.97 6.77
N VAL A 486 14.31 26.87 5.81
CA VAL A 486 13.46 26.68 4.64
C VAL A 486 14.32 26.64 3.39
N MET A 487 14.17 25.59 2.60
CA MET A 487 14.81 25.44 1.29
C MET A 487 13.74 25.36 0.21
N LEU A 488 13.87 26.16 -0.83
CA LEU A 488 12.98 26.13 -2.00
C LEU A 488 13.83 26.10 -3.28
N GLY A 489 13.67 25.09 -4.13
CA GLY A 489 14.51 24.96 -5.30
C GLY A 489 14.32 23.69 -6.14
N ASP A 490 15.29 23.41 -7.00
CA ASP A 490 15.31 22.25 -7.89
C ASP A 490 16.33 21.20 -7.39
N PRO A 491 15.89 20.06 -6.82
CA PRO A 491 16.79 19.01 -6.38
C PRO A 491 17.52 18.32 -7.55
N ASP A 492 16.98 18.38 -8.78
CA ASP A 492 17.57 17.70 -9.94
C ASP A 492 18.84 18.42 -10.40
N ARG A 493 18.90 19.73 -10.17
CA ARG A 493 20.03 20.63 -10.51
C ARG A 493 20.84 21.09 -9.30
N ASP A 494 20.43 20.69 -8.09
CA ASP A 494 20.98 21.15 -6.82
C ASP A 494 21.01 22.68 -6.67
N VAL A 495 19.93 23.35 -7.08
CA VAL A 495 19.79 24.81 -6.99
C VAL A 495 18.76 25.14 -5.92
N TRP A 496 19.16 25.89 -4.88
CA TRP A 496 18.31 26.18 -3.73
C TRP A 496 18.36 27.64 -3.29
N THR A 497 17.18 28.21 -3.04
CA THR A 497 17.03 29.39 -2.18
C THR A 497 16.88 28.91 -0.74
N ILE A 498 17.81 29.31 0.14
CA ILE A 498 17.84 28.87 1.55
C ILE A 498 17.62 30.07 2.47
N ARG A 499 16.66 29.96 3.39
CA ARG A 499 16.39 30.91 4.46
C ARG A 499 16.53 30.20 5.81
N ARG A 500 17.45 30.67 6.65
CA ARG A 500 17.68 30.14 8.00
C ARG A 500 17.09 31.09 9.03
N GLY A 501 16.94 30.65 10.27
CA GLY A 501 16.48 31.52 11.34
C GLY A 501 15.01 31.94 11.19
N GLN A 502 14.20 31.19 10.42
CA GLN A 502 12.83 31.59 10.12
C GLN A 502 11.93 31.26 11.30
N THR A 503 11.22 32.26 11.80
CA THR A 503 10.22 32.11 12.87
C THR A 503 8.84 32.40 12.32
N PHE A 504 7.82 31.69 12.77
CA PHE A 504 6.45 31.95 12.31
C PHE A 504 5.89 33.21 13.01
N ALA A 505 5.12 34.00 12.26
CA ALA A 505 4.28 35.05 12.83
C ALA A 505 2.88 34.44 13.09
N PRO A 506 2.25 34.72 14.25
CA PRO A 506 0.89 34.25 14.54
C PRO A 506 -0.13 34.64 13.47
#